data_AF-A0A944LCY7-F1
#
_entry.id   AF-A0A944LCY7-F1
#
_cell.length_a   1.000
_cell.length_b   1.000
_cell.length_c   1.000
_cell.angle_alpha   90.00
_cell.angle_beta   90.00
_cell.angle_gamma   90.00
#
_symmetry.space_group_name_H-M   'P 1'
#
loop_
_entity.id
_entity.type
_entity.pdbx_description
1 polymer ?
#
loop_
_entity_poly.entity_id
_entity_poly.type
_entity_poly.pdbx_seq_one_letter_code
_entity_poly.pdbx_strand_id
1 'polypeptide(L)' 'MTHWRQKPKPKPSRPVADILRERNERRTKVLIACITEMSNKQGPDAVTHSLIAERTGLPVQYVRWKYPSRENLIAMADA' A
#
# COMPACT_ATOMS: atom_id res chain seq x y z
N MET A 1 -12.04 -8.71 -45.14
CA MET A 1 -12.32 -9.42 -43.87
C MET A 1 -12.40 -8.39 -42.75
N THR A 2 -13.59 -8.13 -42.22
CA THR A 2 -13.86 -7.03 -41.28
C THR A 2 -13.90 -7.53 -39.84
N HIS A 3 -12.78 -7.45 -39.13
CA HIS A 3 -12.68 -7.77 -37.68
C HIS A 3 -13.15 -6.60 -36.79
N TRP A 4 -13.75 -5.55 -37.37
CA TRP A 4 -13.91 -4.24 -36.75
C TRP A 4 -15.21 -4.04 -35.92
N ARG A 5 -15.99 -5.08 -35.62
CA ARG A 5 -17.31 -4.91 -34.97
C ARG A 5 -17.62 -5.90 -33.85
N GLN A 6 -16.65 -6.23 -33.00
CA GLN A 6 -17.00 -6.79 -31.69
C GLN A 6 -17.17 -5.65 -30.69
N LYS A 7 -18.42 -5.37 -30.29
CA LYS A 7 -18.68 -4.46 -29.15
C LYS A 7 -18.05 -5.10 -27.91
N PRO A 8 -17.15 -4.41 -27.19
CA PRO A 8 -16.53 -4.97 -26.00
C PRO A 8 -17.63 -5.29 -24.98
N LYS A 9 -17.65 -6.54 -24.49
CA LYS A 9 -18.56 -6.92 -23.40
C LYS A 9 -18.19 -6.09 -22.15
N PRO A 10 -19.16 -5.54 -21.41
CA PRO A 10 -18.87 -4.82 -20.19
C PRO A 10 -18.16 -5.76 -19.20
N LYS A 11 -17.08 -5.28 -18.58
CA LYS A 11 -16.42 -6.02 -17.50
C LYS A 11 -17.41 -6.22 -16.35
N PRO A 12 -17.40 -7.39 -15.67
CA PRO A 12 -18.23 -7.61 -14.51
C PRO A 12 -17.93 -6.52 -13.46
N SER A 13 -18.99 -5.87 -12.97
CA SER A 13 -18.89 -4.86 -11.93
C SER A 13 -18.46 -5.53 -10.62
N ARG A 14 -17.31 -5.13 -10.08
CA ARG A 14 -16.89 -5.54 -8.73
C ARG A 14 -17.47 -4.54 -7.74
N PRO A 15 -17.93 -4.98 -6.56
CA PRO A 15 -18.34 -4.06 -5.50
C PRO A 15 -17.21 -3.08 -5.17
N VAL A 16 -17.53 -1.79 -5.05
CA VAL A 16 -16.52 -0.74 -4.73
C VAL A 16 -15.81 -1.07 -3.43
N ALA A 17 -16.52 -1.63 -2.45
CA ALA A 17 -15.97 -2.06 -1.17
C ALA A 17 -14.82 -3.08 -1.35
N ASP A 18 -14.98 -4.07 -2.22
CA ASP A 18 -13.95 -5.07 -2.49
C ASP A 18 -12.72 -4.48 -3.17
N ILE A 19 -12.92 -3.54 -4.11
CA ILE A 19 -11.82 -2.84 -4.78
C ILE A 19 -11.00 -2.04 -3.75
N LEU A 20 -11.68 -1.34 -2.84
CA LEU A 20 -11.02 -0.55 -1.79
C LEU A 20 -10.28 -1.44 -0.80
N ARG A 21 -10.89 -2.55 -0.38
CA ARG A 21 -10.27 -3.55 0.50
C ARG A 21 -9.00 -4.13 -0.12
N GLU A 22 -9.07 -4.65 -1.35
CA GLU A 22 -7.93 -5.24 -2.05
C GLU A 22 -6.78 -4.23 -2.27
N ARG A 23 -7.11 -2.95 -2.51
CA ARG A 23 -6.10 -1.87 -2.58
C ARG A 23 -5.46 -1.61 -1.23
N ASN A 24 -6.25 -1.55 -0.17
CA ASN A 24 -5.75 -1.29 1.17
C ASN A 24 -4.84 -2.43 1.64
N GLU A 25 -5.23 -3.69 1.42
CA GLU A 25 -4.42 -4.87 1.72
C GLU A 25 -3.08 -4.84 1.00
N ARG A 26 -3.06 -4.52 -0.29
CA ARG A 26 -1.80 -4.38 -1.05
C ARG A 26 -0.88 -3.32 -0.47
N ARG A 27 -1.41 -2.14 -0.14
CA ARG A 27 -0.62 -1.06 0.47
C ARG A 27 -0.07 -1.46 1.83
N THR A 28 -0.91 -2.07 2.67
CA THR A 28 -0.50 -2.57 3.99
C THR A 28 0.61 -3.61 3.88
N LYS A 29 0.50 -4.58 2.96
CA LYS A 29 1.56 -5.59 2.73
C LYS A 29 2.90 -4.97 2.36
N VAL A 30 2.89 -3.99 1.45
CA VAL A 30 4.10 -3.29 1.02
C VAL A 30 4.71 -2.48 2.16
N LEU A 31 3.87 -1.81 2.98
CA LEU A 31 4.31 -1.08 4.17
C LEU A 31 4.97 -2.01 5.18
N ILE A 32 4.33 -3.11 5.55
CA ILE A 32 4.86 -4.10 6.50
C ILE A 32 6.22 -4.61 6.03
N ALA A 33 6.30 -5.09 4.78
CA ALA A 33 7.55 -5.61 4.23
C ALA A 33 8.69 -4.59 4.28
N CYS A 34 8.42 -3.33 3.92
CA CYS A 34 9.41 -2.26 3.97
C CYS A 34 9.85 -1.93 5.40
N ILE A 35 8.91 -1.87 6.35
CA ILE A 35 9.21 -1.55 7.75
C ILE A 35 10.03 -2.67 8.37
N THR A 36 9.64 -3.93 8.19
CA THR A 36 10.39 -5.09 8.69
C THR A 36 11.81 -5.12 8.13
N GLU A 37 11.99 -4.88 6.82
CA GLU A 37 13.32 -4.83 6.21
C GLU A 37 14.19 -3.72 6.81
N MET A 38 13.63 -2.52 6.98
CA MET A 38 14.33 -1.36 7.51
C MET A 38 14.70 -1.55 8.98
N SER A 39 13.75 -1.99 9.80
CA SER A 39 13.97 -2.28 11.22
C SER A 39 15.09 -3.30 11.41
N ASN A 40 15.14 -4.35 10.58
CA ASN A 40 16.18 -5.37 10.64
C ASN A 40 17.56 -4.87 10.21
N LYS A 41 17.65 -3.95 9.23
CA LYS A 41 18.93 -3.50 8.67
C LYS A 41 19.53 -2.30 9.43
N GLN A 42 18.70 -1.38 9.87
CA GLN A 42 19.12 -0.05 10.36
C GLN A 42 18.61 0.24 11.77
N GLY A 43 17.83 -0.66 12.35
CA GLY A 43 17.17 -0.48 13.63
C GLY A 43 15.82 0.25 13.52
N PRO A 44 15.00 0.17 14.58
CA PRO A 44 13.65 0.76 14.59
C PRO A 44 13.66 2.29 14.49
N ASP A 45 14.76 2.95 14.87
CA ASP A 45 14.86 4.41 14.81
C ASP A 45 14.99 4.96 13.38
N ALA A 46 15.43 4.14 12.43
CA ALA A 46 15.55 4.51 11.02
C ALA A 46 14.19 4.57 10.30
N VAL A 47 13.13 4.07 10.93
CA VAL A 47 11.78 4.01 10.38
C VAL A 47 11.13 5.40 10.42
N THR A 48 11.07 6.08 9.28
CA THR A 48 10.43 7.40 9.16
C THR A 48 9.39 7.41 8.03
N HIS A 49 8.35 8.24 8.18
CA HIS A 49 7.27 8.34 7.18
C HIS A 49 7.77 8.68 5.78
N SER A 50 8.74 9.59 5.68
CA SER A 50 9.31 10.02 4.39
C SER A 50 10.05 8.88 3.71
N LEU A 51 10.89 8.16 4.45
CA LEU A 51 11.72 7.09 3.90
C LEU A 51 10.87 5.88 3.49
N ILE A 52 9.85 5.53 4.29
CA ILE A 52 8.89 4.48 3.92
C ILE A 52 8.10 4.89 2.68
N ALA A 53 7.59 6.13 2.64
CA ALA A 53 6.81 6.64 1.51
C ALA A 53 7.60 6.54 0.19
N GLU A 54 8.87 6.96 0.23
CA GLU A 54 9.79 6.86 -0.91
C GLU A 54 9.99 5.40 -1.36
N ARG A 55 10.29 4.49 -0.43
CA ARG A 55 10.55 3.07 -0.77
C ARG A 55 9.31 2.31 -1.23
N THR A 56 8.14 2.66 -0.71
CA THR A 56 6.88 1.97 -1.02
C THR A 56 6.14 2.57 -2.20
N GLY A 57 6.58 3.73 -2.69
CA GLY A 57 5.89 4.50 -3.73
C GLY A 57 4.53 5.06 -3.29
N LEU A 58 4.28 5.11 -1.97
CA LEU A 58 3.05 5.66 -1.40
C LEU A 58 3.24 7.15 -1.07
N PRO A 59 2.21 8.00 -1.21
CA PRO A 59 2.33 9.39 -0.81
C PRO A 59 2.61 9.54 0.68
N VAL A 60 3.59 10.38 1.05
CA VAL A 60 3.94 10.61 2.46
C VAL A 60 2.74 11.09 3.30
N GLN A 61 1.86 11.91 2.71
CA GLN A 61 0.64 12.36 3.39
C GLN A 61 -0.33 11.21 3.66
N TYR A 62 -0.44 10.23 2.75
CA TYR A 62 -1.25 9.04 2.97
C TYR A 62 -0.71 8.22 4.15
N VAL A 63 0.61 8.02 4.20
CA VAL A 63 1.25 7.26 5.28
C VAL A 63 1.07 7.97 6.62
N ARG A 64 1.28 9.29 6.68
CA ARG A 64 1.07 10.10 7.90
C ARG A 64 -0.38 10.15 8.35
N TRP A 65 -1.33 10.30 7.43
CA TRP A 65 -2.75 10.31 7.77
C TRP A 65 -3.19 8.97 8.37
N LYS A 66 -2.73 7.85 7.79
CA LYS A 66 -3.12 6.52 8.22
C LYS A 66 -2.38 6.03 9.46
N TYR A 67 -1.10 6.40 9.60
CA TYR A 67 -0.23 6.03 10.72
C TYR A 67 0.43 7.31 11.25
N PRO A 68 -0.23 8.05 12.16
CA PRO A 68 0.20 9.40 12.56
C PRO A 68 1.55 9.48 13.27
N SER A 69 1.98 8.37 13.88
CA SER A 69 3.23 8.32 14.64
C SER A 69 4.12 7.18 14.15
N ARG A 70 5.40 7.23 14.53
CA ARG A 70 6.36 6.18 14.20
C ARG A 70 6.01 4.87 14.90
N GLU A 71 5.53 4.96 16.13
CA GLU A 71 5.10 3.82 16.94
C GLU A 71 3.95 3.08 16.25
N ASN A 72 3.03 3.81 15.62
CA ASN A 72 1.95 3.21 14.82
C ASN A 72 2.47 2.45 13.58
N LEU A 73 3.57 2.89 12.99
CA LEU A 73 4.21 2.19 11.86
C LEU A 73 4.87 0.90 12.33
N ILE A 74 5.60 0.96 13.44
CA ILE A 74 6.28 -0.20 14.03
C ILE A 74 5.25 -1.22 14.52
N ALA A 75 4.26 -0.79 15.29
CA ALA A 75 3.20 -1.67 15.81
C ALA A 75 2.40 -2.38 14.71
N MET A 76 2.24 -1.75 13.53
CA MET A 76 1.63 -2.40 12.37
C MET A 76 2.48 -3.57 11.83
N ALA A 77 3.80 -3.46 11.88
CA ALA A 77 4.69 -4.50 11.38
C ALA A 77 4.88 -5.66 12.37
N ASP A 78 4.61 -5.40 13.65
CA ASP A 78 4.68 -6.39 14.74
C ASP A 78 3.34 -7.13 14.99
N ALA A 79 2.27 -6.75 14.28
CA ALA A 79 0.93 -7.35 14.37
C ALA A 79 0.73 -8.54 13.42
#